data_AF-A0A4P8TG36-F1
#
_entry.id   AF-A0A4P8TG36-F1
#
_cell.length_a   1.000
_cell.length_b   1.000
_cell.length_c   1.000
_cell.angle_alpha   90.00
_cell.angle_beta   90.00
_cell.angle_gamma   90.00
#
_symmetry.space_group_name_H-M   'P 1'
#
loop_
_entity.id
_entity.type
_entity.pdbx_description
1 polymer ?
#
loop_
_entity_poly.entity_id
_entity_poly.type
_entity_poly.pdbx_seq_one_letter_code
_entity_poly.pdbx_strand_id
1 'polypeptide(L)'
;MTAPVPSHLSWPAPAAVLPIRDLRPIVDRLSSTATSHAQDVTLLPGLATGEEEVAADPPPALEQIVDEIGGIEAGGLRVLDLLVEERVDVGPYTLLGEHTTYYPLYEGEDVAVVLTLDDAGTPGAVHGIGEDLALTLAAEDLAGWMTQVADALEAALAQLDARVVELHGEDAAGKDTLRAEVLGELLEQHLLADVLGLGAEDDPEREAALAARELPIVAAADAGAGPLPTLPEGATAVADLRGAPLGARVAVIDAELPGDPLDWHVAWRAGGRVLAVVPD
;
A
#
# COMPACT_ATOMS: atom_id res chain seq x y z
N MET A 1 -4.74 26.21 -3.84
CA MET A 1 -3.28 26.24 -3.58
C MET A 1 -3.07 25.47 -2.30
N THR A 2 -2.89 24.15 -2.42
CA THR A 2 -2.54 23.26 -1.31
C THR A 2 -1.13 23.61 -0.87
N ALA A 3 -0.92 23.70 0.45
CA ALA A 3 0.41 23.91 0.98
C ALA A 3 1.19 22.60 0.80
N PRO A 4 2.48 22.65 0.43
CA PRO A 4 3.30 21.45 0.40
C PRO A 4 3.25 20.75 1.75
N VAL A 5 3.16 19.42 1.75
CA VAL A 5 3.19 18.60 2.96
C VAL A 5 4.46 19.00 3.76
N PRO A 6 4.33 19.33 5.07
CA PRO A 6 5.49 19.69 5.87
C PRO A 6 6.51 18.55 5.85
N SER A 7 7.80 18.88 5.79
CA SER A 7 8.88 17.89 5.80
C SER A 7 8.95 17.05 7.08
N HIS A 8 8.30 17.50 8.15
CA HIS A 8 8.09 16.74 9.37
C HIS A 8 6.64 16.86 9.82
N LEU A 9 5.99 15.72 9.99
CA LEU A 9 4.63 15.61 10.42
C LEU A 9 4.58 15.49 11.94
N SER A 10 3.52 16.08 12.51
CA SER A 10 3.20 15.86 13.91
C SER A 10 2.46 14.54 14.05
N TRP A 11 3.19 13.43 13.91
CA TRP A 11 2.62 12.10 13.99
C TRP A 11 1.86 11.89 15.31
N PRO A 12 0.73 11.15 15.29
CA PRO A 12 0.01 10.87 16.50
C PRO A 12 0.86 10.01 17.44
N ALA A 13 0.73 10.27 18.74
CA ALA A 13 1.43 9.57 19.81
C ALA A 13 0.41 9.31 20.94
N PRO A 14 0.52 8.20 21.70
CA PRO A 14 1.75 7.46 21.98
C PRO A 14 1.70 5.99 21.50
N ALA A 15 1.48 5.74 20.20
CA ALA A 15 1.49 4.39 19.64
C ALA A 15 2.67 3.54 20.14
N ALA A 16 2.39 2.27 20.42
CA ALA A 16 3.43 1.33 20.74
C ALA A 16 4.27 1.04 19.50
N VAL A 17 5.59 1.03 19.68
CA VAL A 17 6.53 0.67 18.62
C VAL A 17 6.31 -0.78 18.21
N LEU A 18 6.16 -1.01 16.91
CA LEU A 18 6.11 -2.34 16.33
C LEU A 18 7.47 -3.00 16.49
N PRO A 19 7.54 -4.14 17.20
CA PRO A 19 8.82 -4.75 17.51
C PRO A 19 9.39 -5.44 16.27
N ILE A 20 10.58 -5.02 15.85
CA ILE A 20 11.28 -5.61 14.68
C ILE A 20 11.49 -7.12 14.80
N ARG A 21 11.55 -7.65 16.02
CA ARG A 21 11.67 -9.10 16.27
C ARG A 21 10.56 -9.92 15.60
N ASP A 22 9.35 -9.36 15.48
CA ASP A 22 8.19 -10.05 14.93
C ASP A 22 8.25 -10.07 13.39
N LEU A 23 8.97 -9.10 12.79
CA LEU A 23 9.22 -8.99 11.35
C LEU A 23 10.57 -9.59 10.90
N ARG A 24 11.44 -9.95 11.86
CA ARG A 24 12.79 -10.46 11.60
C ARG A 24 12.85 -11.55 10.53
N PRO A 25 12.00 -12.59 10.54
CA PRO A 25 12.07 -13.64 9.53
C PRO A 25 11.84 -13.11 8.10
N ILE A 26 10.99 -12.09 7.96
CA ILE A 26 10.65 -11.49 6.66
C ILE A 26 11.80 -10.59 6.20
N VAL A 27 12.37 -9.79 7.09
CA VAL A 27 13.53 -8.93 6.79
C VAL A 27 14.75 -9.77 6.40
N ASP A 28 15.02 -10.87 7.11
CA ASP A 28 16.12 -11.78 6.79
C ASP A 28 15.90 -12.45 5.42
N ARG A 29 14.64 -12.81 5.11
CA ARG A 29 14.27 -13.37 3.81
C ARG A 29 14.50 -12.36 2.68
N LEU A 30 13.98 -11.14 2.81
CA LEU A 30 14.19 -10.07 1.82
C LEU A 30 15.68 -9.76 1.61
N SER A 31 16.44 -9.67 2.70
CA SER A 31 17.89 -9.44 2.67
C SER A 31 18.64 -10.58 1.95
N SER A 32 18.24 -11.83 2.22
CA SER A 32 18.79 -13.02 1.54
C SER A 32 18.47 -13.01 0.05
N THR A 33 17.26 -12.63 -0.33
CA THR A 33 16.82 -12.52 -1.74
C THR A 33 17.61 -11.43 -2.45
N ALA A 34 17.72 -10.22 -1.87
CA ALA A 34 18.53 -9.14 -2.42
C ALA A 34 20.01 -9.54 -2.58
N THR A 35 20.57 -10.26 -1.61
CA THR A 35 21.96 -10.75 -1.70
C THR A 35 22.13 -11.78 -2.81
N SER A 36 21.16 -12.68 -2.99
CA SER A 36 21.21 -13.75 -4.00
C SER A 36 20.94 -13.24 -5.41
N HIS A 37 20.19 -12.13 -5.54
CA HIS A 37 19.76 -11.52 -6.79
C HIS A 37 20.23 -10.07 -6.92
N ALA A 38 21.46 -9.77 -6.50
CA ALA A 38 21.99 -8.41 -6.42
C ALA A 38 22.08 -7.64 -7.77
N GLN A 39 21.88 -8.33 -8.89
CA GLN A 39 21.73 -7.68 -10.21
C GLN A 39 20.33 -7.09 -10.41
N ASP A 40 19.32 -7.71 -9.83
CA ASP A 40 17.91 -7.44 -10.09
C ASP A 40 17.21 -6.76 -8.89
N VAL A 41 17.76 -6.93 -7.68
CA VAL A 41 17.15 -6.50 -6.42
C VAL A 41 18.17 -5.76 -5.55
N THR A 42 17.75 -4.62 -5.03
CA THR A 42 18.51 -3.81 -4.06
C THR A 42 17.72 -3.69 -2.77
N LEU A 43 18.37 -4.01 -1.65
CA LEU A 43 17.87 -3.70 -0.32
C LEU A 43 18.20 -2.25 0.01
N LEU A 44 17.18 -1.43 0.29
CA LEU A 44 17.40 -0.05 0.72
C LEU A 44 17.81 -0.04 2.19
N PRO A 45 18.92 0.62 2.56
CA PRO A 45 19.40 0.63 3.93
C PRO A 45 18.43 1.38 4.86
N GLY A 46 18.34 0.93 6.12
CA GLY A 46 17.61 1.64 7.16
C GLY A 46 18.40 2.79 7.77
N LEU A 47 17.77 3.54 8.68
CA LEU A 47 18.35 4.74 9.31
C LEU A 47 19.61 4.45 10.14
N ALA A 48 19.75 3.26 10.73
CA ALA A 48 20.91 2.92 11.54
C ALA A 48 22.16 2.58 10.71
N THR A 49 21.98 2.24 9.44
CA THR A 49 23.05 1.78 8.54
C THR A 49 23.25 2.67 7.31
N GLY A 50 22.31 3.58 7.02
CA GLY A 50 22.41 4.57 5.96
C GLY A 50 23.59 5.53 6.20
N GLU A 51 24.45 5.68 5.20
CA GLU A 51 25.53 6.68 5.21
C GLU A 51 25.03 8.08 4.81
N GLU A 52 23.87 8.16 4.15
CA GLU A 52 23.21 9.39 3.72
C GLU A 52 22.18 9.86 4.77
N GLU A 53 22.08 11.18 4.95
CA GLU A 53 21.05 11.79 5.80
C GLU A 53 19.70 11.67 5.08
N VAL A 54 18.96 10.60 5.37
CA VAL A 54 17.63 10.36 4.82
C VAL A 54 16.65 11.33 5.48
N ALA A 55 16.00 12.18 4.69
CA ALA A 55 15.04 13.18 5.17
C ALA A 55 13.65 12.61 5.52
N ALA A 56 13.50 11.29 5.48
CA ALA A 56 12.25 10.60 5.72
C ALA A 56 11.74 10.83 7.15
N ASP A 57 10.41 10.92 7.27
CA ASP A 57 9.72 11.17 8.52
C ASP A 57 8.69 10.06 8.79
N PRO A 58 9.14 8.84 9.14
CA PRO A 58 8.24 7.71 9.37
C PRO A 58 7.45 7.87 10.68
N PRO A 59 6.26 7.26 10.79
CA PRO A 59 5.50 7.22 12.03
C PRO A 59 6.35 6.62 13.17
N PRO A 60 6.26 7.14 14.41
CA PRO A 60 7.04 6.63 15.55
C PRO A 60 6.86 5.14 15.81
N ALA A 61 5.70 4.59 15.48
CA ALA A 61 5.43 3.16 15.61
C ALA A 61 6.36 2.28 14.74
N LEU A 62 6.95 2.82 13.68
CA LEU A 62 7.83 2.09 12.76
C LEU A 62 9.31 2.23 13.09
N GLU A 63 9.71 2.99 14.12
CA GLU A 63 11.12 3.38 14.40
C GLU A 63 12.10 2.20 14.35
N GLN A 64 11.78 1.07 15.00
CA GLN A 64 12.66 -0.09 15.04
C GLN A 64 12.79 -0.81 13.69
N ILE A 65 11.78 -0.69 12.83
CA ILE A 65 11.77 -1.34 11.53
C ILE A 65 12.61 -0.50 10.56
N VAL A 66 12.34 0.80 10.52
CA VAL A 66 13.05 1.73 9.62
C VAL A 66 14.51 1.93 9.98
N ASP A 67 14.89 1.69 11.25
CA ASP A 67 16.29 1.64 11.67
C ASP A 67 17.07 0.56 10.91
N GLU A 68 16.42 -0.56 10.57
CA GLU A 68 17.10 -1.72 10.00
C GLU A 68 16.93 -1.86 8.49
N ILE A 69 15.78 -1.46 7.95
CA ILE A 69 15.46 -1.58 6.53
C ILE A 69 14.70 -0.35 6.04
N GLY A 70 15.16 0.23 4.94
CA GLY A 70 14.51 1.36 4.28
C GLY A 70 13.47 0.93 3.24
N GLY A 71 13.57 -0.29 2.71
CA GLY A 71 12.69 -0.77 1.65
C GLY A 71 13.37 -1.77 0.71
N ILE A 72 12.72 -2.04 -0.42
CA ILE A 72 13.21 -2.92 -1.50
C ILE A 72 12.97 -2.24 -2.84
N GLU A 73 14.00 -2.23 -3.66
CA GLU A 73 13.94 -1.89 -5.08
C GLU A 73 14.19 -3.15 -5.91
N ALA A 74 13.38 -3.36 -6.95
CA ALA A 74 13.51 -4.46 -7.89
C ALA A 74 13.35 -3.94 -9.32
N GLY A 75 14.37 -4.13 -10.16
CA GLY A 75 14.34 -3.62 -11.54
C GLY A 75 14.19 -2.09 -11.64
N GLY A 76 14.67 -1.33 -10.66
CA GLY A 76 14.49 0.13 -10.59
C GLY A 76 13.12 0.58 -10.06
N LEU A 77 12.22 -0.35 -9.72
CA LEU A 77 10.93 -0.06 -9.09
C LEU A 77 11.04 -0.23 -7.57
N ARG A 78 10.65 0.79 -6.79
CA ARG A 78 10.49 0.66 -5.35
C ARG A 78 9.22 -0.14 -5.05
N VAL A 79 9.38 -1.42 -4.74
CA VAL A 79 8.25 -2.34 -4.45
C VAL A 79 7.83 -2.32 -2.98
N LEU A 80 8.68 -1.79 -2.12
CA LEU A 80 8.40 -1.50 -0.72
C LEU A 80 9.20 -0.28 -0.31
N ASP A 81 8.53 0.78 0.12
CA ASP A 81 9.16 1.98 0.69
C ASP A 81 8.75 2.11 2.16
N LEU A 82 9.75 2.14 3.04
CA LEU A 82 9.57 2.35 4.48
C LEU A 82 10.16 3.69 4.93
N LEU A 83 10.93 4.36 4.07
CA LEU A 83 11.60 5.63 4.32
C LEU A 83 11.24 6.64 3.24
N VAL A 84 9.98 7.06 3.26
CA VAL A 84 9.43 8.01 2.30
C VAL A 84 10.02 9.40 2.56
N GLU A 85 10.83 9.88 1.62
CA GLU A 85 11.50 11.20 1.70
C GLU A 85 10.60 12.36 1.24
N GLU A 86 9.78 12.13 0.22
CA GLU A 86 8.85 13.12 -0.33
C GLU A 86 7.45 12.53 -0.32
N ARG A 87 6.47 13.32 0.13
CA ARG A 87 5.05 12.93 0.12
C ARG A 87 4.30 13.81 -0.86
N VAL A 88 3.60 13.20 -1.81
CA VAL A 88 2.60 13.89 -2.63
C VAL A 88 1.26 13.94 -1.90
N ASP A 89 0.50 15.02 -2.10
CA ASP A 89 -0.83 15.24 -1.53
C ASP A 89 -1.95 15.11 -2.57
N VAL A 90 -1.60 14.73 -3.80
CA VAL A 90 -2.50 14.63 -4.96
C VAL A 90 -2.35 13.28 -5.66
N GLY A 91 -3.34 12.91 -6.46
CA GLY A 91 -3.36 11.62 -7.17
C GLY A 91 -4.06 10.54 -6.33
N PRO A 92 -3.43 9.41 -6.02
CA PRO A 92 -4.07 8.28 -5.32
C PRO A 92 -4.54 8.66 -3.90
N TYR A 93 -3.99 9.72 -3.29
CA TYR A 93 -4.35 10.13 -1.93
C TYR A 93 -5.55 11.06 -1.85
N THR A 94 -6.20 11.38 -2.97
CA THR A 94 -7.27 12.38 -3.07
C THR A 94 -8.42 12.14 -2.08
N LEU A 95 -8.76 10.88 -1.80
CA LEU A 95 -9.86 10.52 -0.88
C LEU A 95 -9.40 10.28 0.56
N LEU A 96 -8.10 10.36 0.84
CA LEU A 96 -7.60 10.11 2.18
C LEU A 96 -7.74 11.36 3.03
N GLY A 97 -8.03 11.19 4.32
CA GLY A 97 -8.04 12.28 5.29
C GLY A 97 -6.64 12.82 5.59
N GLU A 98 -6.43 13.25 6.83
CA GLU A 98 -5.15 13.83 7.25
C GLU A 98 -3.95 12.92 6.94
N HIS A 99 -2.84 13.50 6.48
CA HIS A 99 -1.61 12.77 6.13
C HIS A 99 -1.04 11.91 7.28
N THR A 100 -1.44 12.17 8.52
CA THR A 100 -1.07 11.43 9.72
C THR A 100 -1.92 10.18 9.97
N THR A 101 -2.94 9.92 9.15
CA THR A 101 -3.83 8.76 9.25
C THR A 101 -3.44 7.60 8.34
N TYR A 102 -2.39 7.79 7.53
CA TYR A 102 -1.82 6.75 6.67
C TYR A 102 -0.34 7.00 6.41
N TYR A 103 0.37 5.94 6.02
CA TYR A 103 1.76 5.98 5.57
C TYR A 103 1.92 5.22 4.25
N PRO A 104 2.47 5.84 3.19
CA PRO A 104 2.74 5.14 1.92
C PRO A 104 3.74 4.00 2.11
N LEU A 105 3.47 2.87 1.46
CA LEU A 105 4.37 1.70 1.36
C LEU A 105 4.80 1.41 -0.09
N TYR A 106 4.07 1.97 -1.05
CA TYR A 106 4.33 1.93 -2.49
C TYR A 106 3.60 3.11 -3.13
N GLU A 107 4.23 3.77 -4.10
CA GLU A 107 3.65 4.88 -4.86
C GLU A 107 3.99 4.71 -6.35
N GLY A 108 2.94 4.69 -7.18
CA GLY A 108 3.01 4.83 -8.63
C GLY A 108 2.43 6.19 -9.05
N GLU A 109 2.19 6.38 -10.36
CA GLU A 109 1.69 7.67 -10.88
C GLU A 109 0.28 8.01 -10.35
N ASP A 110 -0.67 7.07 -10.48
CA ASP A 110 -2.07 7.26 -10.07
C ASP A 110 -2.55 6.16 -9.08
N VAL A 111 -1.61 5.42 -8.50
CA VAL A 111 -1.88 4.28 -7.62
C VAL A 111 -0.96 4.26 -6.41
N ALA A 112 -1.41 3.69 -5.31
CA ALA A 112 -0.58 3.58 -4.10
C ALA A 112 -0.95 2.38 -3.24
N VAL A 113 -0.03 1.97 -2.37
CA VAL A 113 -0.34 1.10 -1.23
C VAL A 113 -0.04 1.85 0.06
N VAL A 114 -0.98 1.85 1.00
CA VAL A 114 -0.88 2.61 2.25
C VAL A 114 -1.10 1.75 3.48
N LEU A 115 -0.32 2.00 4.52
CA LEU A 115 -0.55 1.51 5.88
C LEU A 115 -1.46 2.49 6.61
N THR A 116 -2.59 2.01 7.14
CA THR A 116 -3.48 2.86 7.93
C THR A 116 -2.92 3.11 9.34
N LEU A 117 -3.21 4.27 9.89
CA LEU A 117 -2.84 4.67 11.25
C LEU A 117 -4.10 5.13 12.00
N ASP A 118 -4.24 4.72 13.26
CA ASP A 118 -5.30 5.22 14.14
C ASP A 118 -4.95 6.56 14.79
N ASP A 119 -5.88 7.12 15.58
CA ASP A 119 -5.72 8.40 16.27
C ASP A 119 -4.55 8.43 17.27
N ALA A 120 -4.00 7.27 17.66
CA ALA A 120 -2.83 7.15 18.51
C ALA A 120 -1.53 6.94 17.71
N GLY A 121 -1.63 6.72 16.39
CA GLY A 121 -0.54 6.44 15.47
C GLY A 121 -0.26 4.95 15.32
N THR A 122 -1.16 4.08 15.79
CA THR A 122 -0.97 2.63 15.76
C THR A 122 -1.22 2.12 14.35
N PRO A 123 -0.28 1.37 13.76
CA PRO A 123 -0.46 0.75 12.45
C PRO A 123 -1.62 -0.24 12.43
N GLY A 124 -2.44 -0.16 11.39
CA GLY A 124 -3.55 -1.04 11.10
C GLY A 124 -3.35 -1.88 9.83
N ALA A 125 -4.45 -2.10 9.11
CA ALA A 125 -4.48 -2.78 7.83
C ALA A 125 -3.77 -1.99 6.73
N VAL A 126 -3.39 -2.71 5.67
CA VAL A 126 -2.77 -2.15 4.46
C VAL A 126 -3.78 -2.17 3.33
N HIS A 127 -3.91 -1.06 2.61
CA HIS A 127 -4.83 -0.89 1.49
C HIS A 127 -4.11 -0.50 0.21
N GLY A 128 -4.52 -1.11 -0.90
CA GLY A 128 -4.22 -0.62 -2.24
C GLY A 128 -5.22 0.44 -2.66
N ILE A 129 -4.76 1.40 -3.45
CA ILE A 129 -5.55 2.45 -4.07
C ILE A 129 -5.33 2.36 -5.58
N GLY A 130 -6.39 2.01 -6.30
CA GLY A 130 -6.37 1.97 -7.76
C GLY A 130 -6.52 3.33 -8.40
N GLU A 131 -6.41 3.38 -9.73
CA GLU A 131 -6.58 4.61 -10.54
C GLU A 131 -8.00 5.18 -10.42
N ASP A 132 -8.99 4.31 -10.19
CA ASP A 132 -10.38 4.67 -9.90
C ASP A 132 -10.60 5.08 -8.44
N LEU A 133 -9.52 5.21 -7.66
CA LEU A 133 -9.51 5.55 -6.24
C LEU A 133 -10.25 4.55 -5.34
N ALA A 134 -10.55 3.34 -5.85
CA ALA A 134 -11.13 2.30 -5.03
C ALA A 134 -10.09 1.74 -4.06
N LEU A 135 -10.54 1.47 -2.83
CA LEU A 135 -9.72 0.98 -1.75
C LEU A 135 -9.83 -0.53 -1.64
N THR A 136 -8.71 -1.24 -1.76
CA THR A 136 -8.63 -2.70 -1.70
C THR A 136 -7.88 -3.14 -0.46
N LEU A 137 -8.44 -4.03 0.36
CA LEU A 137 -7.75 -4.60 1.52
C LEU A 137 -6.60 -5.51 1.05
N ALA A 138 -5.38 -5.00 1.07
CA ALA A 138 -4.19 -5.69 0.59
C ALA A 138 -3.63 -6.64 1.63
N ALA A 139 -3.54 -6.19 2.89
CA ALA A 139 -3.07 -7.02 3.99
C ALA A 139 -3.71 -6.64 5.32
N GLU A 140 -3.67 -7.60 6.24
CA GLU A 140 -4.20 -7.45 7.60
C GLU A 140 -3.42 -6.46 8.46
N ASP A 141 -2.12 -6.36 8.19
CA ASP A 141 -1.12 -5.54 8.87
C ASP A 141 0.16 -5.42 7.99
N LEU A 142 1.15 -4.67 8.48
CA LEU A 142 2.43 -4.48 7.80
C LEU A 142 3.20 -5.80 7.58
N ALA A 143 3.12 -6.75 8.51
CA ALA A 143 3.83 -8.04 8.41
C ALA A 143 3.24 -8.89 7.28
N GLY A 144 1.91 -8.91 7.16
CA GLY A 144 1.20 -9.55 6.07
C GLY A 144 1.56 -8.93 4.71
N TRP A 145 1.68 -7.60 4.63
CA TRP A 145 2.11 -6.93 3.41
C TRP A 145 3.55 -7.27 3.03
N MET A 146 4.50 -7.13 3.95
CA MET A 146 5.91 -7.46 3.69
C MET A 146 6.10 -8.93 3.31
N THR A 147 5.28 -9.84 3.83
CA THR A 147 5.27 -11.25 3.42
C THR A 147 4.83 -11.40 1.97
N GLN A 148 3.74 -10.73 1.56
CA GLN A 148 3.27 -10.73 0.17
C GLN A 148 4.31 -10.15 -0.79
N VAL A 149 4.97 -9.05 -0.42
CA VAL A 149 6.09 -8.49 -1.18
C VAL A 149 7.20 -9.52 -1.38
N ALA A 150 7.63 -10.20 -0.31
CA ALA A 150 8.66 -11.23 -0.38
C ALA A 150 8.26 -12.42 -1.26
N ASP A 151 7.01 -12.89 -1.14
CA ASP A 151 6.46 -13.97 -1.96
C ASP A 151 6.41 -13.62 -3.44
N ALA A 152 5.90 -12.43 -3.77
CA ALA A 152 5.79 -11.96 -5.14
C ALA A 152 7.15 -11.71 -5.78
N LEU A 153 8.10 -11.13 -5.04
CA LEU A 153 9.46 -10.92 -5.51
C LEU A 153 10.16 -12.24 -5.85
N GLU A 154 10.08 -13.24 -4.97
CA GLU A 154 10.66 -14.55 -5.24
C GLU A 154 9.99 -15.25 -6.43
N ALA A 155 8.66 -15.14 -6.56
CA ALA A 155 7.93 -15.69 -7.69
C ALA A 155 8.31 -15.03 -9.03
N ALA A 156 8.48 -13.71 -9.04
CA ALA A 156 8.92 -12.94 -10.20
C ALA A 156 10.35 -13.32 -10.60
N LEU A 157 11.28 -13.34 -9.64
CA LEU A 157 12.68 -13.71 -9.88
C LEU A 157 12.84 -15.15 -10.39
N ALA A 158 12.01 -16.08 -9.90
CA ALA A 158 12.02 -17.47 -10.37
C ALA A 158 11.61 -17.62 -11.85
N GLN A 159 10.86 -16.65 -12.39
CA GLN A 159 10.36 -16.66 -13.77
C GLN A 159 11.15 -15.74 -14.71
N LEU A 160 11.88 -14.77 -14.16
CA LEU A 160 12.53 -13.68 -14.88
C LEU A 160 13.35 -14.15 -16.09
N ASP A 161 14.28 -15.07 -15.89
CA ASP A 161 15.16 -15.55 -16.97
C ASP A 161 14.38 -16.18 -18.12
N ALA A 162 13.40 -17.03 -17.80
CA ALA A 162 12.57 -17.70 -18.79
C ALA A 162 11.72 -16.69 -19.56
N ARG A 163 11.18 -15.70 -18.85
CA ARG A 163 10.31 -14.67 -19.44
C ARG A 163 11.08 -13.71 -20.35
N VAL A 164 12.29 -13.29 -19.96
CA VAL A 164 13.18 -12.48 -20.80
C VAL A 164 13.51 -13.20 -22.11
N VAL A 165 13.84 -14.50 -22.04
CA VAL A 165 14.14 -15.30 -23.22
C VAL A 165 12.91 -15.49 -24.11
N GLU A 166 11.73 -15.70 -23.53
CA GLU A 166 10.47 -15.83 -24.27
C GLU A 166 10.16 -14.58 -25.09
N LEU A 167 10.28 -13.40 -24.49
CA LEU A 167 9.90 -12.13 -25.11
C LEU A 167 10.96 -11.58 -26.07
N HIS A 168 12.24 -11.77 -25.76
CA HIS A 168 13.33 -11.07 -26.44
C HIS A 168 14.40 -12.00 -27.03
N GLY A 169 14.25 -13.32 -26.88
CA GLY A 169 15.19 -14.33 -27.37
C GLY A 169 16.42 -14.54 -26.47
N GLU A 170 17.20 -15.58 -26.78
CA GLU A 170 18.37 -15.98 -25.96
C GLU A 170 19.46 -14.88 -25.87
N ASP A 171 19.62 -14.08 -26.92
CA ASP A 171 20.61 -12.97 -26.97
C ASP A 171 20.25 -11.77 -26.08
N ALA A 172 19.06 -11.77 -25.47
CA ALA A 172 18.62 -10.76 -24.52
C ALA A 172 18.91 -11.14 -23.06
N ALA A 173 19.25 -12.41 -22.79
CA ALA A 173 19.59 -12.87 -21.45
C ALA A 173 20.81 -12.09 -20.92
N GLY A 174 20.63 -11.39 -19.79
CA GLY A 174 21.66 -10.58 -19.15
C GLY A 174 21.71 -9.11 -19.59
N LYS A 175 20.73 -8.60 -20.36
CA LYS A 175 20.58 -7.16 -20.59
C LYS A 175 19.78 -6.54 -19.45
N ASP A 176 20.46 -5.80 -18.58
CA ASP A 176 19.89 -5.23 -17.34
C ASP A 176 18.58 -4.46 -17.57
N THR A 177 18.50 -3.64 -18.62
CA THR A 177 17.29 -2.85 -18.91
C THR A 177 16.07 -3.72 -19.26
N LEU A 178 16.26 -4.81 -20.01
CA LEU A 178 15.15 -5.72 -20.36
C LEU A 178 14.76 -6.59 -19.17
N ARG A 179 15.74 -6.98 -18.34
CA ARG A 179 15.45 -7.69 -17.10
C ARG A 179 14.65 -6.83 -16.14
N ALA A 180 15.01 -5.55 -16.01
CA ALA A 180 14.29 -4.58 -15.19
C ALA A 180 12.83 -4.42 -15.65
N GLU A 181 12.62 -4.23 -16.96
CA GLU A 181 11.28 -4.13 -17.56
C GLU A 181 10.44 -5.39 -17.30
N VAL A 182 10.98 -6.57 -17.61
CA VAL A 182 10.26 -7.85 -17.39
C VAL A 182 10.02 -8.13 -15.91
N LEU A 183 10.96 -7.76 -15.03
CA LEU A 183 10.78 -7.90 -13.59
C LEU A 183 9.66 -7.00 -13.08
N GLY A 184 9.58 -5.75 -13.58
CA GLY A 184 8.47 -4.84 -13.32
C GLY A 184 7.12 -5.45 -13.70
N GLU A 185 6.98 -5.95 -14.92
CA GLU A 185 5.75 -6.61 -15.39
C GLU A 185 5.36 -7.81 -14.51
N LEU A 186 6.33 -8.64 -14.12
CA LEU A 186 6.09 -9.79 -13.26
C LEU A 186 5.67 -9.39 -11.85
N LEU A 187 6.26 -8.33 -11.29
CA LEU A 187 5.89 -7.78 -9.98
C LEU A 187 4.49 -7.15 -10.02
N GLU A 188 4.17 -6.43 -11.08
CA GLU A 188 2.81 -5.95 -11.31
C GLU A 188 1.83 -7.12 -11.30
N GLN A 189 2.11 -8.19 -12.07
CA GLN A 189 1.27 -9.38 -12.12
C GLN A 189 1.13 -10.09 -10.77
N HIS A 190 2.23 -10.26 -10.02
CA HIS A 190 2.25 -11.08 -8.81
C HIS A 190 1.86 -10.35 -7.53
N LEU A 191 2.02 -9.03 -7.49
CA LEU A 191 1.81 -8.23 -6.28
C LEU A 191 0.73 -7.17 -6.46
N LEU A 192 0.83 -6.36 -7.52
CA LEU A 192 0.12 -5.08 -7.59
C LEU A 192 -1.21 -5.17 -8.31
N ALA A 193 -1.34 -6.01 -9.33
CA ALA A 193 -2.49 -6.00 -10.21
C ALA A 193 -3.79 -6.25 -9.46
N ASP A 194 -3.82 -7.23 -8.54
CA ASP A 194 -5.03 -7.55 -7.76
C ASP A 194 -5.30 -6.51 -6.66
N VAL A 195 -4.25 -5.87 -6.14
CA VAL A 195 -4.32 -4.89 -5.04
C VAL A 195 -4.73 -3.50 -5.56
N LEU A 196 -4.21 -3.10 -6.71
CA LEU A 196 -4.43 -1.80 -7.33
C LEU A 196 -5.48 -1.84 -8.45
N GLY A 197 -5.97 -3.03 -8.81
CA GLY A 197 -6.95 -3.20 -9.88
C GLY A 197 -6.41 -2.98 -11.30
N LEU A 198 -5.09 -3.07 -11.49
CA LEU A 198 -4.45 -2.80 -12.79
C LEU A 198 -4.97 -3.74 -13.88
N GLY A 199 -5.10 -3.20 -15.10
CA GLY A 199 -5.51 -3.94 -16.30
C GLY A 199 -6.99 -4.34 -16.33
N ALA A 200 -7.81 -3.86 -15.40
CA ALA A 200 -9.24 -4.18 -15.38
C ALA A 200 -10.00 -3.54 -16.57
N GLU A 201 -9.64 -2.33 -16.98
CA GLU A 201 -10.32 -1.63 -18.08
C GLU A 201 -10.14 -2.34 -19.43
N ASP A 202 -9.02 -3.05 -19.60
CA ASP A 202 -8.67 -3.78 -20.82
C ASP A 202 -9.15 -5.25 -20.79
N ASP A 203 -9.61 -5.75 -19.64
CA ASP A 203 -10.04 -7.14 -19.44
C ASP A 203 -11.40 -7.23 -18.70
N PRO A 204 -12.50 -7.46 -19.44
CA PRO A 204 -13.84 -7.59 -18.85
C PRO A 204 -13.98 -8.72 -17.82
N GLU A 205 -13.20 -9.79 -17.92
CA GLU A 205 -13.25 -10.88 -16.92
C GLU A 205 -12.64 -10.41 -15.60
N ARG A 206 -11.58 -9.60 -15.67
CA ARG A 206 -10.91 -8.99 -14.53
C ARG A 206 -11.77 -7.91 -13.88
N GLU A 207 -12.39 -7.04 -14.68
CA GLU A 207 -13.36 -6.04 -14.20
C GLU A 207 -14.49 -6.72 -13.41
N ALA A 208 -15.08 -7.77 -13.97
CA ALA A 208 -16.13 -8.53 -13.30
C ALA A 208 -15.65 -9.21 -12.01
N ALA A 209 -14.41 -9.69 -11.97
CA ALA A 209 -13.82 -10.30 -10.79
C ALA A 209 -13.58 -9.27 -9.66
N LEU A 210 -13.17 -8.04 -10.00
CA LEU A 210 -13.03 -6.96 -9.04
C LEU A 210 -14.39 -6.50 -8.50
N ALA A 211 -15.37 -6.29 -9.37
CA ALA A 211 -16.74 -5.93 -8.97
C ALA A 211 -17.37 -7.00 -8.06
N ALA A 212 -17.07 -8.28 -8.27
CA ALA A 212 -17.55 -9.37 -7.41
C ALA A 212 -16.95 -9.35 -5.99
N ARG A 213 -15.83 -8.64 -5.78
CA ARG A 213 -15.17 -8.46 -4.47
C ARG A 213 -15.56 -7.13 -3.80
N GLU A 214 -16.38 -6.33 -4.46
CA GLU A 214 -16.78 -5.03 -3.95
C GLU A 214 -17.76 -5.18 -2.77
N LEU A 215 -17.48 -4.42 -1.71
CA LEU A 215 -18.31 -4.34 -0.51
C LEU A 215 -19.18 -3.10 -0.56
N PRO A 216 -20.45 -3.22 -0.11
CA PRO A 216 -21.36 -2.10 -0.15
C PRO A 216 -20.95 -1.00 0.84
N ILE A 217 -21.04 0.24 0.38
CA ILE A 217 -21.07 1.42 1.26
C ILE A 217 -22.52 1.63 1.69
N VAL A 218 -22.77 1.64 3.00
CA VAL A 218 -24.10 1.85 3.57
C VAL A 218 -24.17 3.20 4.27
N ALA A 219 -25.33 3.86 4.23
CA ALA A 219 -25.52 5.12 4.94
C ALA A 219 -25.24 4.95 6.44
N ALA A 220 -24.55 5.91 7.05
CA ALA A 220 -24.15 5.83 8.46
C ALA A 220 -25.36 5.71 9.41
N ALA A 221 -26.49 6.30 9.03
CA ALA A 221 -27.76 6.17 9.76
C ALA A 221 -28.35 4.74 9.72
N ASP A 222 -28.12 4.03 8.60
CA ASP A 222 -28.63 2.68 8.35
C ASP A 222 -27.66 1.59 8.81
N ALA A 223 -26.41 1.95 9.09
CA ALA A 223 -25.38 1.05 9.60
C ALA A 223 -25.78 0.35 10.93
N GLY A 224 -26.79 0.90 11.63
CA GLY A 224 -27.50 0.24 12.73
C GLY A 224 -26.63 -0.08 13.96
N ALA A 225 -27.27 -0.43 15.08
CA ALA A 225 -26.63 -0.69 16.37
C ALA A 225 -25.80 -2.00 16.45
N GLY A 226 -25.13 -2.39 15.36
CA GLY A 226 -24.11 -3.43 15.38
C GLY A 226 -22.88 -3.00 16.19
N PRO A 227 -21.90 -3.90 16.41
CA PRO A 227 -20.67 -3.58 17.13
C PRO A 227 -19.71 -2.75 16.25
N LEU A 228 -20.21 -1.76 15.53
CA LEU A 228 -19.37 -0.81 14.82
C LEU A 228 -18.63 0.06 15.85
N PRO A 229 -17.35 0.36 15.61
CA PRO A 229 -16.66 1.38 16.39
C PRO A 229 -17.41 2.71 16.28
N THR A 230 -17.23 3.59 17.27
CA THR A 230 -17.80 4.95 17.21
C THR A 230 -17.35 5.62 15.91
N LEU A 231 -18.34 5.97 15.07
CA LEU A 231 -18.09 6.64 13.80
C LEU A 231 -17.64 8.09 14.06
N PRO A 232 -16.80 8.67 13.18
CA PRO A 232 -16.48 10.08 13.24
C PRO A 232 -17.74 10.94 13.19
N GLU A 233 -17.67 12.11 13.85
CA GLU A 233 -18.70 13.12 13.70
C GLU A 233 -18.80 13.53 12.22
N GLY A 234 -20.02 13.66 11.70
CA GLY A 234 -20.25 14.00 10.29
C GLY A 234 -20.20 12.83 9.30
N ALA A 235 -19.87 11.61 9.73
CA ALA A 235 -19.85 10.44 8.84
C ALA A 235 -21.22 10.24 8.15
N THR A 236 -21.22 10.20 6.82
CA THR A 236 -22.41 10.03 5.97
C THR A 236 -22.61 8.58 5.56
N ALA A 237 -21.52 7.81 5.43
CA ALA A 237 -21.56 6.42 5.05
C ALA A 237 -20.42 5.59 5.66
N VAL A 238 -20.55 4.28 5.60
CA VAL A 238 -19.57 3.34 6.13
C VAL A 238 -19.47 2.09 5.26
N ALA A 239 -18.24 1.59 5.09
CA ALA A 239 -17.95 0.23 4.61
C ALA A 239 -17.21 -0.54 5.70
N ASP A 240 -17.62 -1.80 5.93
CA ASP A 240 -17.04 -2.66 6.97
C ASP A 240 -16.31 -3.85 6.33
N LEU A 241 -14.98 -3.83 6.40
CA LEU A 241 -14.11 -4.90 5.91
C LEU A 241 -13.72 -5.88 7.03
N ARG A 242 -14.29 -5.77 8.23
CA ARG A 242 -14.00 -6.73 9.30
C ARG A 242 -14.54 -8.10 8.93
N GLY A 243 -13.63 -9.06 8.78
CA GLY A 243 -13.97 -10.41 8.33
C GLY A 243 -14.13 -10.56 6.82
N ALA A 244 -13.89 -9.49 6.04
CA ALA A 244 -13.77 -9.59 4.59
C ALA A 244 -12.46 -10.31 4.21
N PRO A 245 -12.43 -11.05 3.08
CA PRO A 245 -11.19 -11.62 2.57
C PRO A 245 -10.23 -10.52 2.09
N LEU A 246 -8.94 -10.84 2.01
CA LEU A 246 -7.98 -9.99 1.28
C LEU A 246 -8.43 -9.85 -0.18
N GLY A 247 -8.20 -8.67 -0.75
CA GLY A 247 -8.70 -8.28 -2.07
C GLY A 247 -10.14 -7.78 -2.08
N ALA A 248 -10.83 -7.73 -0.93
CA ALA A 248 -12.11 -7.03 -0.83
C ALA A 248 -11.94 -5.54 -1.12
N ARG A 249 -12.86 -4.97 -1.90
CA ARG A 249 -12.74 -3.63 -2.50
C ARG A 249 -13.88 -2.72 -2.05
N VAL A 250 -13.64 -1.42 -1.96
CA VAL A 250 -14.64 -0.39 -1.68
C VAL A 250 -14.45 0.74 -2.69
N ALA A 251 -15.42 0.91 -3.61
CA ALA A 251 -15.43 1.98 -4.59
C ALA A 251 -16.09 3.24 -4.00
N VAL A 252 -15.29 4.12 -3.39
CA VAL A 252 -15.82 5.28 -2.66
C VAL A 252 -16.40 6.33 -3.62
N ILE A 253 -15.75 6.60 -4.75
CA ILE A 253 -16.21 7.59 -5.75
C ILE A 253 -17.55 7.21 -6.36
N ASP A 254 -17.79 5.92 -6.56
CA ASP A 254 -19.01 5.41 -7.18
C ASP A 254 -20.18 5.29 -6.20
N ALA A 255 -19.96 5.62 -4.93
CA ALA A 255 -21.00 5.59 -3.93
C ALA A 255 -22.05 6.67 -4.21
N GLU A 256 -23.34 6.28 -4.21
CA GLU A 256 -24.47 7.20 -4.36
C GLU A 256 -24.71 8.01 -3.06
N LEU A 257 -23.76 8.88 -2.69
CA LEU A 257 -23.82 9.73 -1.49
C LEU A 257 -24.08 11.20 -1.85
N PRO A 258 -24.63 12.01 -0.93
CA PRO A 258 -24.83 13.44 -1.18
C PRO A 258 -23.50 14.21 -1.27
N GLY A 259 -23.39 15.10 -2.26
CA GLY A 259 -22.23 16.00 -2.42
C GLY A 259 -21.44 15.71 -3.69
N ASP A 260 -20.29 16.38 -3.83
CA ASP A 260 -19.27 16.02 -4.82
C ASP A 260 -18.40 14.90 -4.24
N PRO A 261 -18.20 13.76 -4.95
CA PRO A 261 -17.31 12.70 -4.49
C PRO A 261 -15.89 13.13 -4.17
N LEU A 262 -15.40 14.20 -4.80
CA LEU A 262 -14.07 14.74 -4.56
C LEU A 262 -13.97 15.63 -3.31
N ASP A 263 -15.12 16.00 -2.72
CA ASP A 263 -15.20 16.71 -1.44
C ASP A 263 -15.38 15.72 -0.26
N TRP A 264 -15.16 14.42 -0.48
CA TRP A 264 -15.23 13.39 0.56
C TRP A 264 -13.84 12.93 0.98
N HIS A 265 -13.69 12.65 2.27
CA HIS A 265 -12.52 11.98 2.81
C HIS A 265 -12.89 10.71 3.58
N VAL A 266 -11.94 9.78 3.61
CA VAL A 266 -12.02 8.52 4.33
C VAL A 266 -11.36 8.66 5.70
N ALA A 267 -12.14 8.35 6.73
CA ALA A 267 -11.66 8.21 8.10
C ALA A 267 -11.62 6.73 8.51
N TRP A 268 -10.44 6.28 8.93
CA TRP A 268 -10.20 4.89 9.31
C TRP A 268 -10.70 4.58 10.72
N ARG A 269 -11.33 3.42 10.90
CA ARG A 269 -11.72 2.89 12.21
C ARG A 269 -11.38 1.40 12.30
N ALA A 270 -11.32 0.89 13.53
CA ALA A 270 -11.00 -0.50 13.82
C ALA A 270 -9.71 -0.98 13.11
N GLY A 271 -8.62 -0.21 13.23
CA GLY A 271 -7.33 -0.53 12.62
C GLY A 271 -7.38 -0.55 11.08
N GLY A 272 -8.07 0.41 10.47
CA GLY A 272 -8.20 0.51 9.01
C GLY A 272 -9.20 -0.44 8.37
N ARG A 273 -10.02 -1.15 9.15
CA ARG A 273 -10.98 -2.14 8.61
C ARG A 273 -12.41 -1.65 8.53
N VAL A 274 -12.68 -0.46 9.04
CA VAL A 274 -13.95 0.23 8.87
C VAL A 274 -13.63 1.58 8.26
N LEU A 275 -14.20 1.84 7.08
CA LEU A 275 -14.03 3.09 6.33
C LEU A 275 -15.27 3.92 6.59
N ALA A 276 -15.12 5.09 7.19
CA ALA A 276 -16.19 6.07 7.29
C ALA A 276 -15.96 7.16 6.24
N VAL A 277 -16.98 7.42 5.43
CA VAL A 277 -16.97 8.53 4.47
C VAL A 277 -17.49 9.77 5.20
N VAL A 278 -16.71 10.85 5.16
CA VAL A 278 -17.01 12.11 5.81
C VAL A 278 -16.89 13.22 4.76
N PRO A 279 -17.87 14.13 4.64
CA PRO A 279 -17.77 15.29 3.76
C PRO A 279 -16.86 16.36 4.39
N ASP A 280 -16.13 17.09 3.54
CA ASP A 280 -15.37 18.30 3.92
C ASP A 280 -16.26 19.50 4.33
#